data_AF-A0A8H6MGX5-F1
#
_entry.id   AF-A0A8H6MGX5-F1
#
_cell.length_a   1.000
_cell.length_b   1.000
_cell.length_c   1.000
_cell.angle_alpha   90.00
_cell.angle_beta   90.00
_cell.angle_gamma   90.00
#
_symmetry.space_group_name_H-M   'P 1'
#
loop_
_entity.id
_entity.type
_entity.pdbx_description
1 polymer ?
#
loop_
_entity_poly.entity_id
_entity_poly.type
_entity_poly.pdbx_seq_one_letter_code
_entity_poly.pdbx_strand_id
1 'polypeptide(L)'
;MAQRATTSANLLLSTGSRALTEEDALLVDKFISTTAWVFSPYVGESGQETRFRKVYTIPTDRGPPSNATVIFATDNRFILYAHGVEVQSLRFKTDSREVLAYSFTFPVGDQQYNSSFVLAFQVVGSPGRFPALRALVQVNFQNSKSSDLFETGIDPGWFGEEALLDDWEQPWFQAPDGAWHTQAVLRHYSGYTPEAIHMWQREVVEFGRLPAADNASNSNCHCQALTSGKLAGVLAGSMIAALVLGALGAWLLMRKKLQEARKGISAPGEMVETPHSGLHAPHQASSVTTSKQPGNTPSAP
;
A
#
# COMPACT_ATOMS: atom_id res chain seq x y z
N MET A 1 -16.69 22.94 27.27
CA MET A 1 -15.92 23.00 26.00
C MET A 1 -14.52 22.49 26.30
N ALA A 2 -14.27 21.20 26.11
CA ALA A 2 -12.93 20.64 26.26
C ALA A 2 -12.13 20.91 24.97
N GLN A 3 -10.94 21.49 25.11
CA GLN A 3 -10.03 21.70 23.99
C GLN A 3 -9.58 20.34 23.45
N ARG A 4 -9.89 20.12 22.17
CA ARG A 4 -9.57 18.91 21.42
C ARG A 4 -8.06 18.90 21.16
N ALA A 5 -7.31 18.08 21.89
CA ALA A 5 -5.91 17.84 21.58
C ALA A 5 -5.85 17.00 20.31
N THR A 6 -5.55 17.63 19.17
CA THR A 6 -5.08 16.93 17.98
C THR A 6 -3.68 16.40 18.27
N THR A 7 -3.60 15.16 18.74
CA THR A 7 -2.35 14.40 18.67
C THR A 7 -2.03 14.26 17.18
N SER A 8 -1.04 15.01 16.72
CA SER A 8 -0.54 14.86 15.36
C SER A 8 -0.10 13.41 15.22
N ALA A 9 -0.69 12.66 14.28
CA ALA A 9 -0.17 11.34 13.95
C ALA A 9 1.31 11.53 13.60
N ASN A 10 2.19 10.91 14.38
CA ASN A 10 3.62 10.95 14.12
C ASN A 10 3.83 10.18 12.80
N LEU A 11 3.88 10.91 11.69
CA LEU A 11 4.23 10.35 10.39
C LEU A 11 5.73 10.08 10.41
N LEU A 12 6.11 8.82 10.17
CA LEU A 12 7.50 8.46 10.01
C LEU A 12 8.00 9.07 8.70
N LEU A 13 8.95 10.00 8.80
CA LEU A 13 9.50 10.64 7.61
C LEU A 13 10.41 9.65 6.88
N SER A 14 10.22 9.53 5.56
CA SER A 14 11.18 8.84 4.70
C SER A 14 12.53 9.54 4.77
N THR A 15 13.58 8.76 4.96
CA THR A 15 14.97 9.24 5.00
C THR A 15 15.65 9.14 3.64
N GLY A 16 15.02 8.45 2.68
CA GLY A 16 15.51 8.30 1.32
C GLY A 16 14.97 7.02 0.66
N SER A 17 15.56 6.68 -0.47
CA SER A 17 15.44 5.36 -1.08
C SER A 17 16.82 4.83 -1.40
N ARG A 18 16.94 3.50 -1.44
CA ARG A 18 18.14 2.81 -1.91
C ARG A 18 17.80 1.81 -3.00
N ALA A 19 18.77 1.51 -3.86
CA ALA A 19 18.62 0.42 -4.81
C ALA A 19 18.42 -0.93 -4.08
N LEU A 20 17.70 -1.84 -4.73
CA LEU A 20 17.60 -3.22 -4.28
C LEU A 20 18.98 -3.87 -4.21
N THR A 21 19.25 -4.49 -3.07
CA THR A 21 20.41 -5.36 -2.86
C THR A 21 20.09 -6.79 -3.30
N GLU A 22 21.08 -7.65 -3.30
CA GLU A 22 20.90 -9.09 -3.55
C GLU A 22 19.97 -9.74 -2.49
N GLU A 23 20.07 -9.31 -1.24
CA GLU A 23 19.18 -9.78 -0.17
C GLU A 23 17.72 -9.39 -0.43
N ASP A 24 17.47 -8.14 -0.84
CA ASP A 24 16.10 -7.71 -1.16
C ASP A 24 15.55 -8.47 -2.37
N ALA A 25 16.39 -8.77 -3.38
CA ALA A 25 15.98 -9.56 -4.53
C ALA A 25 15.52 -10.97 -4.11
N LEU A 26 16.25 -11.62 -3.20
CA LEU A 26 15.85 -12.91 -2.63
C LEU A 26 14.54 -12.82 -1.84
N LEU A 27 14.30 -11.72 -1.12
CA LEU A 27 13.03 -11.50 -0.44
C LEU A 27 11.88 -11.28 -1.43
N VAL A 28 12.11 -10.60 -2.55
CA VAL A 28 11.09 -10.42 -3.58
C VAL A 28 10.75 -11.76 -4.23
N ASP A 29 11.75 -12.57 -4.56
CA ASP A 29 11.53 -13.91 -5.11
C ASP A 29 10.76 -14.80 -4.12
N LYS A 30 11.10 -14.72 -2.83
CA LYS A 30 10.34 -15.38 -1.77
C LYS A 30 8.91 -14.85 -1.71
N PHE A 31 8.72 -13.53 -1.72
CA PHE A 31 7.41 -12.90 -1.71
C PHE A 31 6.53 -13.44 -2.85
N ILE A 32 7.06 -13.48 -4.08
CA ILE A 32 6.34 -13.96 -5.26
C ILE A 32 5.97 -15.45 -5.13
N SER A 33 6.86 -16.27 -4.57
CA SER A 33 6.71 -17.73 -4.53
C SER A 33 5.92 -18.28 -3.33
N THR A 34 5.99 -17.64 -2.15
CA THR A 34 5.45 -18.22 -0.90
C THR A 34 4.24 -17.50 -0.34
N THR A 35 4.12 -16.18 -0.55
CA THR A 35 3.02 -15.41 0.04
C THR A 35 1.72 -15.59 -0.74
N ALA A 36 0.58 -15.42 -0.08
CA ALA A 36 -0.73 -15.40 -0.74
C ALA A 36 -1.51 -14.12 -0.43
N TRP A 37 -2.41 -13.76 -1.33
CA TRP A 37 -3.40 -12.72 -1.09
C TRP A 37 -4.34 -13.14 0.04
N VAL A 38 -4.54 -12.24 0.99
CA VAL A 38 -5.48 -12.40 2.10
C VAL A 38 -6.50 -11.26 2.09
N PHE A 39 -7.70 -11.58 2.55
CA PHE A 39 -8.80 -10.63 2.69
C PHE A 39 -9.68 -11.02 3.88
N SER A 40 -10.45 -10.05 4.38
CA SER A 40 -11.49 -10.34 5.36
C SER A 40 -12.75 -10.82 4.62
N PRO A 41 -13.22 -12.06 4.86
CA PRO A 41 -14.42 -12.59 4.21
C PRO A 41 -15.71 -11.90 4.69
N TYR A 42 -15.61 -11.10 5.75
CA TYR A 42 -16.73 -10.35 6.32
C TYR A 42 -16.91 -8.98 5.69
N VAL A 43 -15.96 -8.55 4.84
CA VAL A 43 -16.01 -7.26 4.14
C VAL A 43 -16.68 -7.46 2.78
N GLY A 44 -17.66 -6.61 2.48
CA GLY A 44 -18.35 -6.58 1.20
C GLY A 44 -17.48 -6.09 0.04
N GLU A 45 -18.00 -6.28 -1.18
CA GLU A 45 -17.25 -6.18 -2.43
C GLU A 45 -16.88 -4.75 -2.90
N SER A 46 -17.19 -3.67 -2.17
CA SER A 46 -17.03 -2.33 -2.76
C SER A 46 -16.75 -1.19 -1.78
N GLY A 47 -15.61 -0.51 -2.00
CA GLY A 47 -15.28 0.79 -1.40
C GLY A 47 -15.08 0.76 0.12
N GLN A 48 -15.16 -0.42 0.72
CA GLN A 48 -14.95 -0.64 2.12
C GLN A 48 -13.45 -0.70 2.43
N GLU A 49 -13.17 -0.42 3.68
CA GLU A 49 -11.86 -0.54 4.28
C GLU A 49 -11.76 -1.90 4.99
N THR A 50 -10.58 -2.50 4.95
CA THR A 50 -10.24 -3.65 5.80
C THR A 50 -8.95 -3.34 6.52
N ARG A 51 -8.90 -3.73 7.79
CA ARG A 51 -7.71 -3.58 8.61
C ARG A 51 -7.07 -4.94 8.79
N PHE A 52 -5.79 -5.01 8.47
CA PHE A 52 -4.96 -6.20 8.63
C PHE A 52 -3.96 -5.92 9.74
N ARG A 53 -3.85 -6.84 10.70
CA ARG A 53 -2.92 -6.69 11.83
C ARG A 53 -2.13 -7.96 12.04
N LYS A 54 -0.84 -7.78 12.33
CA LYS A 54 0.09 -8.84 12.72
C LYS A 54 0.85 -8.40 13.95
N VAL A 55 0.72 -9.18 15.03
CA VAL A 55 1.59 -9.07 16.19
C VAL A 55 2.70 -10.10 16.02
N TYR A 56 3.93 -9.63 15.94
CA TYR A 56 5.12 -10.46 15.88
C TYR A 56 5.76 -10.50 17.27
N THR A 57 5.91 -11.69 17.83
CA THR A 57 6.61 -11.90 19.11
C THR A 57 8.10 -12.06 18.83
N ILE A 58 8.91 -11.25 19.50
CA ILE A 58 10.36 -11.25 19.32
C ILE A 58 10.96 -12.39 20.15
N PRO A 59 11.71 -13.32 19.53
CA PRO A 59 12.33 -14.40 20.28
C PRO A 59 13.40 -13.86 21.24
N THR A 60 13.41 -14.37 22.47
CA THR A 60 14.31 -13.90 23.52
C THR A 60 15.77 -14.29 23.30
N ASP A 61 16.04 -15.26 22.43
CA ASP A 61 17.37 -15.76 22.08
C ASP A 61 18.02 -15.01 20.90
N ARG A 62 17.29 -14.12 20.22
CA ARG A 62 17.77 -13.38 19.04
C ARG A 62 18.39 -12.02 19.34
N GLY A 63 18.18 -11.50 20.54
CA GLY A 63 18.54 -10.13 20.91
C GLY A 63 17.58 -9.08 20.36
N PRO A 64 17.88 -7.77 20.53
CA PRO A 64 16.98 -6.70 20.10
C PRO A 64 16.88 -6.62 18.57
N PRO A 65 15.70 -6.32 18.00
CA PRO A 65 15.58 -6.09 16.57
C PRO A 65 16.39 -4.85 16.14
N SER A 66 16.93 -4.88 14.92
CA SER A 66 17.72 -3.79 14.34
C SER A 66 16.93 -3.05 13.27
N ASN A 67 16.39 -3.77 12.29
CA ASN A 67 15.53 -3.25 11.25
C ASN A 67 14.48 -4.28 10.82
N ALA A 68 13.46 -3.82 10.11
CA ALA A 68 12.55 -4.68 9.39
C ALA A 68 12.38 -4.19 7.96
N THR A 69 12.32 -5.14 7.02
CA THR A 69 11.97 -4.90 5.62
C THR A 69 10.62 -5.54 5.34
N VAL A 70 9.70 -4.76 4.80
CA VAL A 70 8.32 -5.14 4.49
C VAL A 70 8.14 -5.06 2.98
N ILE A 71 7.88 -6.20 2.35
CA ILE A 71 7.55 -6.31 0.93
C ILE A 71 6.07 -6.64 0.82
N PHE A 72 5.31 -5.81 0.12
CA PHE A 72 3.86 -5.99 0.07
C PHE A 72 3.24 -5.46 -1.21
N ALA A 73 2.01 -5.93 -1.46
CA ALA A 73 1.12 -5.44 -2.48
C ALA A 73 -0.31 -5.35 -1.92
N THR A 74 -1.08 -4.38 -2.41
CA THR A 74 -2.48 -4.16 -2.01
C THR A 74 -3.37 -3.98 -3.23
N ASP A 75 -4.64 -4.39 -3.11
CA ASP A 75 -5.73 -3.93 -3.98
C ASP A 75 -6.75 -3.21 -3.08
N ASN A 76 -6.69 -1.90 -2.90
CA ASN A 76 -6.04 -0.93 -3.76
C ASN A 76 -5.18 0.05 -2.94
N ARG A 77 -5.81 1.01 -2.28
CA ARG A 77 -5.09 2.02 -1.50
C ARG A 77 -4.70 1.46 -0.14
N PHE A 78 -3.66 2.00 0.48
CA PHE A 78 -3.26 1.57 1.80
C PHE A 78 -2.74 2.68 2.71
N ILE A 79 -2.78 2.41 4.01
CA ILE A 79 -1.98 3.06 5.04
C ILE A 79 -1.24 1.98 5.81
N LEU A 80 0.08 2.11 5.90
CA LEU A 80 0.95 1.21 6.66
C LEU A 80 1.27 1.83 8.02
N TYR A 81 1.09 1.04 9.07
CA TYR A 81 1.47 1.36 10.43
C TYR A 81 2.52 0.37 10.94
N ALA A 82 3.53 0.90 11.62
CA ALA A 82 4.51 0.12 12.36
C ALA A 82 4.46 0.58 13.82
N HIS A 83 4.06 -0.33 14.71
CA HIS A 83 3.98 -0.09 16.15
C HIS A 83 3.12 1.13 16.52
N GLY A 84 2.00 1.30 15.82
CA GLY A 84 1.06 2.42 16.00
C GLY A 84 1.46 3.73 15.31
N VAL A 85 2.60 3.76 14.61
CA VAL A 85 3.13 4.92 13.90
C VAL A 85 2.80 4.79 12.42
N GLU A 86 2.22 5.83 11.82
CA GLU A 86 1.97 5.84 10.37
C GLU A 86 3.32 5.91 9.64
N VAL A 87 3.64 4.85 8.88
CA VAL A 87 4.86 4.78 8.07
C VAL A 87 4.63 5.46 6.74
N GLN A 88 3.56 5.07 6.04
CA GLN A 88 3.26 5.58 4.71
C GLN A 88 1.76 5.46 4.42
N SER A 89 1.20 6.49 3.80
CA SER A 89 -0.14 6.46 3.22
C SER A 89 -0.05 6.65 1.71
N LEU A 90 -0.62 5.72 0.95
CA LEU A 90 -0.80 5.88 -0.48
C LEU A 90 -2.29 6.00 -0.80
N ARG A 91 -2.70 7.22 -1.11
CA ARG A 91 -4.11 7.58 -1.36
C ARG A 91 -4.54 7.43 -2.81
N PHE A 92 -3.60 7.11 -3.70
CA PHE A 92 -3.85 6.87 -5.11
C PHE A 92 -3.91 5.37 -5.38
N LYS A 93 -4.57 5.01 -6.49
CA LYS A 93 -4.73 3.62 -6.88
C LYS A 93 -3.36 2.98 -7.13
N THR A 94 -3.02 1.91 -6.41
CA THR A 94 -1.98 0.96 -6.82
C THR A 94 -2.55 0.03 -7.87
N ASP A 95 -1.72 -0.38 -8.82
CA ASP A 95 -2.03 -1.62 -9.53
C ASP A 95 -1.74 -2.78 -8.56
N SER A 96 -2.64 -3.75 -8.45
CA SER A 96 -2.44 -4.93 -7.58
C SER A 96 -1.22 -5.77 -7.99
N ARG A 97 -0.64 -5.46 -9.15
CA ARG A 97 0.62 -6.02 -9.65
C ARG A 97 1.86 -5.31 -9.12
N GLU A 98 1.72 -4.12 -8.54
CA GLU A 98 2.83 -3.33 -8.02
C GLU A 98 3.25 -3.82 -6.64
N VAL A 99 4.49 -4.26 -6.55
CA VAL A 99 5.13 -4.62 -5.28
C VAL A 99 5.91 -3.42 -4.75
N LEU A 100 5.70 -3.11 -3.47
CA LEU A 100 6.39 -2.08 -2.71
C LEU A 100 7.29 -2.72 -1.67
N ALA A 101 8.47 -2.12 -1.44
CA ALA A 101 9.43 -2.59 -0.44
C ALA A 101 9.85 -1.42 0.45
N TYR A 102 9.50 -1.50 1.74
CA TYR A 102 9.81 -0.47 2.73
C TYR A 102 10.70 -1.03 3.83
N SER A 103 11.62 -0.22 4.32
CA SER A 103 12.50 -0.58 5.44
C SER A 103 12.43 0.49 6.52
N PHE A 104 12.37 0.07 7.78
CA PHE A 104 12.44 0.96 8.93
C PHE A 104 13.33 0.37 10.03
N THR A 105 13.92 1.27 10.83
CA THR A 105 14.88 0.92 11.87
C THR A 105 14.23 0.95 13.24
N PHE A 106 14.52 -0.03 14.09
CA PHE A 106 14.05 -0.05 15.47
C PHE A 106 14.93 0.84 16.37
N PRO A 107 14.37 1.49 17.40
CA PRO A 107 15.17 2.20 18.38
C PRO A 107 15.98 1.20 19.22
N VAL A 108 17.30 1.24 19.07
CA VAL A 108 18.23 0.40 19.83
C VAL A 108 18.16 0.76 21.32
N GLY A 109 17.99 -0.26 22.18
CA GLY A 109 17.97 -0.10 23.64
C GLY A 109 16.61 0.26 24.22
N ASP A 110 15.58 0.43 23.39
CA ASP A 110 14.22 0.63 23.85
C ASP A 110 13.57 -0.72 24.22
N GLN A 111 13.17 -0.86 25.49
CA GLN A 111 12.58 -2.09 25.99
C GLN A 111 11.23 -2.43 25.36
N GLN A 112 10.55 -1.44 24.79
CA GLN A 112 9.24 -1.65 24.19
C GLN A 112 9.28 -2.61 22.99
N TYR A 113 10.41 -2.63 22.29
CA TYR A 113 10.64 -3.50 21.13
C TYR A 113 11.39 -4.77 21.48
N ASN A 114 11.46 -5.16 22.77
CA ASN A 114 12.14 -6.38 23.17
C ASN A 114 11.23 -7.62 23.22
N SER A 115 9.91 -7.43 23.21
CA SER A 115 8.94 -8.54 23.36
C SER A 115 8.05 -8.71 22.14
N SER A 116 7.65 -7.63 21.49
CA SER A 116 6.78 -7.70 20.33
C SER A 116 6.86 -6.46 19.44
N PHE A 117 6.43 -6.64 18.20
CA PHE A 117 6.28 -5.61 17.20
C PHE A 117 4.92 -5.76 16.52
N VAL A 118 4.22 -4.66 16.29
CA VAL A 118 2.94 -4.66 15.56
C VAL A 118 3.13 -4.08 14.17
N LEU A 119 2.69 -4.82 13.16
CA LEU A 119 2.55 -4.33 11.80
C LEU A 119 1.06 -4.30 11.44
N ALA A 120 0.60 -3.19 10.86
CA ALA A 120 -0.79 -2.95 10.58
C ALA A 120 -0.98 -2.30 9.21
N PHE A 121 -2.00 -2.73 8.47
CA PHE A 121 -2.39 -2.17 7.18
C PHE A 121 -3.86 -1.81 7.19
N GLN A 122 -4.16 -0.57 6.83
CA GLN A 122 -5.50 -0.17 6.45
C GLN A 122 -5.58 -0.22 4.93
N VAL A 123 -6.33 -1.17 4.36
CA VAL A 123 -6.47 -1.33 2.90
C VAL A 123 -7.86 -0.91 2.47
N VAL A 124 -7.96 -0.11 1.42
CA VAL A 124 -9.24 0.33 0.86
C VAL A 124 -9.37 -0.19 -0.57
N GLY A 125 -10.37 -1.04 -0.77
CA GLY A 125 -10.66 -1.69 -2.06
C GLY A 125 -11.17 -0.71 -3.10
N SER A 126 -10.96 -1.04 -4.38
CA SER A 126 -11.67 -0.36 -5.47
C SER A 126 -13.15 -0.75 -5.47
N PRO A 127 -14.06 0.07 -6.05
CA PRO A 127 -15.43 -0.38 -6.28
C PRO A 127 -15.46 -1.70 -7.07
N GLY A 128 -16.19 -2.69 -6.56
CA GLY A 128 -16.29 -4.04 -7.14
C GLY A 128 -15.08 -4.96 -6.90
N ARG A 129 -14.19 -4.63 -5.95
CA ARG A 129 -13.09 -5.47 -5.51
C ARG A 129 -12.98 -5.50 -3.99
N PHE A 130 -12.64 -6.66 -3.45
CA PHE A 130 -12.31 -6.81 -2.03
C PHE A 130 -10.99 -6.11 -1.69
N PRO A 131 -10.89 -5.43 -0.54
CA PRO A 131 -9.62 -4.98 -0.02
C PRO A 131 -8.74 -6.19 0.29
N ALA A 132 -7.63 -6.31 -0.43
CA ALA A 132 -6.73 -7.45 -0.31
C ALA A 132 -5.31 -7.02 0.03
N LEU A 133 -4.64 -7.82 0.85
CA LEU A 133 -3.24 -7.64 1.24
C LEU A 133 -2.43 -8.86 0.86
N ARG A 134 -1.21 -8.64 0.40
CA ARG A 134 -0.18 -9.67 0.29
C ARG A 134 1.10 -9.09 0.87
N ALA A 135 1.72 -9.74 1.85
CA ALA A 135 2.89 -9.19 2.53
C ALA A 135 3.89 -10.27 2.98
N LEU A 136 5.18 -9.95 2.88
CA LEU A 136 6.32 -10.66 3.45
C LEU A 136 7.10 -9.66 4.30
N VAL A 137 7.51 -10.07 5.49
CA VAL A 137 8.29 -9.24 6.40
C VAL A 137 9.50 -10.01 6.87
N GLN A 138 10.67 -9.39 6.76
CA GLN A 138 11.90 -9.84 7.38
C GLN A 138 12.23 -8.93 8.56
N VAL A 139 12.53 -9.52 9.71
CA VAL A 139 13.05 -8.81 10.89
C VAL A 139 14.49 -9.25 11.12
N ASN A 140 15.39 -8.27 11.13
CA ASN A 140 16.80 -8.48 11.42
C ASN A 140 17.10 -8.11 12.88
N PHE A 141 18.06 -8.80 13.48
CA PHE A 141 18.41 -8.63 14.90
C PHE A 141 19.84 -8.14 15.09
N GLN A 142 20.07 -7.42 16.18
CA GLN A 142 21.40 -6.96 16.54
C GLN A 142 22.27 -8.13 16.95
N ASN A 143 23.51 -8.13 16.47
CA ASN A 143 24.54 -9.14 16.80
C ASN A 143 24.16 -10.58 16.40
N SER A 144 23.06 -10.76 15.66
CA SER A 144 22.71 -12.05 15.07
C SER A 144 22.91 -12.02 13.56
N LYS A 145 23.32 -13.17 13.01
CA LYS A 145 23.32 -13.41 11.56
C LYS A 145 21.99 -13.98 11.06
N SER A 146 21.08 -14.30 11.98
CA SER A 146 19.76 -14.82 11.65
C SER A 146 18.74 -13.71 11.52
N SER A 147 17.85 -13.85 10.56
CA SER A 147 16.62 -13.08 10.45
C SER A 147 15.42 -13.98 10.65
N ASP A 148 14.31 -13.37 11.05
CA ASP A 148 13.02 -14.04 11.11
C ASP A 148 12.14 -13.52 9.97
N LEU A 149 11.25 -14.38 9.49
CA LEU A 149 10.37 -14.12 8.35
C LEU A 149 8.93 -14.49 8.71
N PHE A 150 7.98 -13.64 8.34
CA PHE A 150 6.56 -13.96 8.40
C PHE A 150 5.82 -13.40 7.19
N GLU A 151 4.73 -14.07 6.79
CA GLU A 151 4.12 -13.84 5.49
C GLU A 151 2.62 -14.14 5.46
N THR A 152 1.87 -13.39 4.65
CA THR A 152 0.44 -13.64 4.46
C THR A 152 0.21 -14.96 3.73
N GLY A 153 -0.88 -15.65 4.07
CA GLY A 153 -1.31 -16.90 3.43
C GLY A 153 -0.88 -18.16 4.17
N ILE A 154 0.37 -18.20 4.61
CA ILE A 154 0.92 -19.34 5.38
C ILE A 154 0.86 -19.05 6.88
N ASP A 155 1.18 -17.83 7.30
CA ASP A 155 1.16 -17.47 8.71
C ASP A 155 -0.28 -17.21 9.20
N PRO A 156 -0.80 -18.00 10.17
CA PRO A 156 -2.16 -17.86 10.68
C PRO A 156 -2.34 -16.62 11.59
N GLY A 157 -1.25 -15.96 11.99
CA GLY A 157 -1.28 -14.82 12.90
C GLY A 157 -1.61 -13.47 12.24
N TRP A 158 -2.03 -13.48 10.97
CA TRP A 158 -2.63 -12.31 10.34
C TRP A 158 -4.12 -12.29 10.64
N PHE A 159 -4.58 -11.17 11.18
CA PHE A 159 -5.98 -10.96 11.53
C PHE A 159 -6.60 -9.86 10.68
N GLY A 160 -7.90 -9.95 10.46
CA GLY A 160 -8.70 -9.04 9.66
C GLY A 160 -9.96 -8.59 10.34
N GLU A 161 -10.26 -7.30 10.20
CA GLU A 161 -11.46 -6.71 10.76
C GLU A 161 -12.05 -5.62 9.85
N GLU A 162 -13.38 -5.53 9.84
CA GLU A 162 -14.15 -4.45 9.20
C GLU A 162 -14.43 -3.29 10.16
N ALA A 163 -14.67 -3.59 11.44
CA ALA A 163 -15.08 -2.60 12.41
C ALA A 163 -13.99 -1.52 12.60
N LEU A 164 -14.46 -0.27 12.63
CA LEU A 164 -13.63 0.89 12.90
C LEU A 164 -13.30 0.98 14.40
N LEU A 165 -12.60 -0.03 14.94
CA LEU A 165 -12.08 0.04 16.30
C LEU A 165 -10.99 1.10 16.39
N ASP A 166 -11.09 1.98 17.38
CA ASP A 166 -10.05 2.96 17.63
C ASP A 166 -8.78 2.28 18.16
N ASP A 167 -7.63 2.85 17.82
CA ASP A 167 -6.30 2.43 18.30
C ASP A 167 -5.92 0.98 17.96
N TRP A 168 -6.58 0.37 17.00
CA TRP A 168 -6.35 -1.00 16.54
C TRP A 168 -4.90 -1.26 16.09
N GLU A 169 -4.23 -0.22 15.59
CA GLU A 169 -2.84 -0.26 15.15
C GLU A 169 -1.81 -0.27 16.30
N GLN A 170 -2.26 -0.01 17.53
CA GLN A 170 -1.39 0.17 18.69
C GLN A 170 -0.85 -1.17 19.24
N PRO A 171 0.35 -1.18 19.84
CA PRO A 171 0.95 -2.39 20.40
C PRO A 171 0.22 -2.93 21.63
N TRP A 172 -0.39 -2.05 22.42
CA TRP A 172 -1.16 -2.42 23.61
C TRP A 172 -2.62 -2.78 23.29
N PHE A 173 -3.05 -2.62 22.03
CA PHE A 173 -4.42 -2.90 21.63
C PHE A 173 -4.77 -4.38 21.81
N GLN A 174 -5.88 -4.62 22.48
CA GLN A 174 -6.50 -5.93 22.63
C GLN A 174 -7.86 -5.89 21.97
N ALA A 175 -8.04 -6.78 21.00
CA ALA A 175 -9.32 -7.07 20.39
C ALA A 175 -10.35 -7.45 21.47
N PRO A 176 -11.56 -6.87 21.45
CA PRO A 176 -12.69 -7.51 22.11
C PRO A 176 -12.85 -8.95 21.59
N ASP A 177 -13.26 -9.87 22.46
CA ASP A 177 -13.39 -11.28 22.11
C ASP A 177 -14.22 -11.46 20.83
N GLY A 178 -13.63 -12.12 19.83
CA GLY A 178 -14.28 -12.40 18.55
C GLY A 178 -14.31 -11.25 17.54
N ALA A 179 -13.77 -10.07 17.86
CA ALA A 179 -13.72 -8.93 16.94
C ALA A 179 -12.76 -9.15 15.76
N TRP A 180 -11.68 -9.88 16.00
CA TRP A 180 -10.68 -10.18 14.97
C TRP A 180 -10.87 -11.60 14.43
N HIS A 181 -11.00 -11.69 13.12
CA HIS A 181 -11.12 -12.95 12.44
C HIS A 181 -9.79 -13.33 11.77
N THR A 182 -9.49 -14.63 11.77
CA THR A 182 -8.40 -15.14 10.94
C THR A 182 -8.71 -14.83 9.48
N GLN A 183 -7.72 -14.32 8.77
CA GLN A 183 -7.89 -13.92 7.38
C GLN A 183 -8.23 -15.12 6.49
N ALA A 184 -9.06 -14.88 5.48
CA ALA A 184 -9.28 -15.86 4.42
C ALA A 184 -8.17 -15.74 3.37
N VAL A 185 -7.65 -16.88 2.93
CA VAL A 185 -6.68 -16.94 1.84
C VAL A 185 -7.42 -16.94 0.49
N LEU A 186 -7.14 -15.96 -0.36
CA LEU A 186 -7.62 -15.91 -1.74
C LEU A 186 -6.87 -16.95 -2.57
N ARG A 187 -7.38 -18.18 -2.60
CA ARG A 187 -6.77 -19.27 -3.37
C ARG A 187 -7.06 -19.19 -4.86
N HIS A 188 -8.23 -18.69 -5.26
CA HIS A 188 -8.67 -18.61 -6.66
C HIS A 188 -9.48 -17.33 -6.88
N TYR A 189 -8.81 -16.27 -7.30
CA TYR A 189 -9.48 -15.07 -7.78
C TYR A 189 -8.84 -14.72 -9.12
N SER A 190 -9.62 -14.83 -10.20
CA SER A 190 -9.15 -14.78 -11.60
C SER A 190 -8.45 -13.48 -11.99
N GLY A 191 -8.54 -12.44 -11.17
CA GLY A 191 -7.81 -11.19 -11.32
C GLY A 191 -6.39 -11.16 -10.74
N TYR A 192 -5.97 -12.16 -9.95
CA TYR A 192 -4.68 -12.20 -9.26
C TYR A 192 -3.85 -13.42 -9.66
N THR A 193 -3.47 -13.51 -10.93
CA THR A 193 -2.51 -14.53 -11.39
C THR A 193 -1.10 -14.18 -10.88
N PRO A 194 -0.37 -15.11 -10.24
CA PRO A 194 1.00 -14.88 -9.75
C PRO A 194 1.96 -14.35 -10.83
N GLU A 195 1.72 -14.73 -12.09
CA GLU A 195 2.54 -14.44 -13.25
C GLU A 195 2.56 -12.96 -13.69
N ALA A 196 1.68 -12.11 -13.12
CA ALA A 196 1.57 -10.70 -13.51
C ALA A 196 2.16 -9.72 -12.48
N ILE A 197 2.76 -10.23 -11.39
CA ILE A 197 3.32 -9.38 -10.34
C ILE A 197 4.69 -8.87 -10.79
N HIS A 198 4.84 -7.56 -10.85
CA HIS A 198 6.09 -6.90 -11.22
C HIS A 198 6.46 -5.90 -10.12
N MET A 199 7.71 -5.94 -9.67
CA MET A 199 8.22 -4.86 -8.84
C MET A 199 8.20 -3.57 -9.63
N TRP A 200 7.33 -2.65 -9.21
CA TRP A 200 7.22 -1.33 -9.82
C TRP A 200 8.41 -0.46 -9.45
N GLN A 201 8.90 -0.61 -8.22
CA GLN A 201 10.05 0.11 -7.69
C GLN A 201 11.25 -0.85 -7.60
N ARG A 202 12.34 -0.49 -8.29
CA ARG A 202 13.64 -1.17 -8.11
C ARG A 202 14.41 -0.64 -6.88
N GLU A 203 13.66 -0.08 -5.95
CA GLU A 203 14.17 0.65 -4.80
C GLU A 203 13.42 0.21 -3.54
N VAL A 204 14.13 0.22 -2.43
CA VAL A 204 13.56 0.10 -1.09
C VAL A 204 13.45 1.50 -0.52
N VAL A 205 12.24 1.91 -0.14
CA VAL A 205 12.05 3.20 0.55
C VAL A 205 12.48 3.02 2.00
N GLU A 206 13.41 3.85 2.44
CA GLU A 206 13.92 3.83 3.80
C GLU A 206 13.24 4.89 4.63
N PHE A 207 12.84 4.46 5.82
CA PHE A 207 12.27 5.30 6.84
C PHE A 207 13.20 5.38 8.04
N GLY A 208 13.10 6.51 8.74
CA GLY A 208 13.88 6.74 9.93
C GLY A 208 13.58 5.74 11.06
N ARG A 209 14.22 5.99 12.19
CA ARG A 209 14.00 5.22 13.41
C ARG A 209 12.54 5.38 13.86
N LEU A 210 11.87 4.27 14.16
CA LEU A 210 10.56 4.30 14.80
C LEU A 210 10.66 5.10 16.11
N PRO A 211 9.71 6.00 16.41
CA PRO A 211 9.70 6.67 17.69
C PRO A 211 9.61 5.63 18.81
N ALA A 212 10.31 5.88 19.92
CA ALA A 212 9.95 5.25 21.18
C ALA A 212 8.48 5.59 21.41
N ALA A 213 7.59 4.61 21.64
CA ALA A 213 6.23 5.01 21.94
C ALA A 213 6.29 5.76 23.26
N ASP A 214 5.57 6.88 23.32
CA ASP A 214 5.25 7.47 24.60
C ASP A 214 4.52 6.37 25.36
N ASN A 215 5.18 5.79 26.37
CA ASN A 215 4.54 4.90 27.32
C ASN A 215 3.37 5.72 27.85
N ALA A 216 2.18 5.49 27.32
CA ALA A 216 0.94 6.01 27.85
C ALA A 216 0.87 5.41 29.24
N SER A 217 1.44 6.18 30.17
CA SER A 217 1.56 5.90 31.57
C SER A 217 0.24 5.31 32.05
N ASN A 218 0.34 4.24 32.83
CA ASN A 218 -0.70 3.57 33.65
C ASN A 218 -1.46 4.56 34.54
N SER A 219 -2.01 5.61 33.96
CA SER A 219 -2.98 6.48 34.55
C SER A 219 -4.29 5.72 34.42
N ASN A 220 -4.70 5.11 35.54
CA ASN A 220 -6.05 4.63 35.80
C ASN A 220 -7.04 5.76 35.48
N CYS A 221 -7.37 5.92 34.19
CA CYS A 221 -8.41 6.80 33.72
C CYS A 221 -9.67 5.96 33.62
N HIS A 222 -10.41 5.98 34.72
CA HIS A 222 -11.78 5.56 34.83
C HIS A 222 -12.57 5.97 33.58
N CYS A 223 -13.31 5.02 33.00
CA CYS A 223 -14.14 5.20 31.82
C CYS A 223 -14.91 6.52 31.84
N GLN A 224 -14.44 7.50 31.09
CA GLN A 224 -15.28 8.53 30.50
C GLN A 224 -15.02 8.51 29.01
N ALA A 225 -16.03 8.01 28.30
CA ALA A 225 -16.19 8.19 26.87
C ALA A 225 -16.00 9.67 26.52
N LEU A 226 -14.83 10.01 25.98
CA LEU A 226 -14.52 11.27 25.32
C LEU A 226 -13.76 10.90 24.04
N THR A 227 -14.48 10.61 22.96
CA THR A 227 -14.94 11.56 21.94
C THR A 227 -13.99 11.66 20.75
N SER A 228 -14.44 11.13 19.60
CA SER A 228 -14.33 11.75 18.27
C SER A 228 -13.08 12.61 18.05
N GLY A 229 -12.00 12.05 17.50
CA GLY A 229 -10.75 12.80 17.42
C GLY A 229 -9.69 12.38 16.39
N LYS A 230 -9.98 11.61 15.34
CA LYS A 230 -8.96 11.25 14.32
C LYS A 230 -9.43 11.40 12.86
N LEU A 231 -10.02 12.56 12.53
CA LEU A 231 -10.34 12.96 11.14
C LEU A 231 -9.85 14.37 10.77
N ALA A 232 -8.87 14.92 11.49
CA ALA A 232 -8.34 16.27 11.24
C ALA A 232 -6.93 16.31 10.60
N GLY A 233 -6.31 15.17 10.29
CA GLY A 233 -5.05 15.11 9.54
C GLY A 233 -5.20 15.22 8.02
N VAL A 234 -6.44 15.18 7.50
CA VAL A 234 -6.72 15.15 6.04
C VAL A 234 -6.87 16.54 5.42
N LEU A 235 -7.05 17.60 6.22
CA LEU A 235 -7.30 18.95 5.69
C LEU A 235 -6.05 19.82 5.53
N ALA A 236 -4.98 19.58 6.30
CA ALA A 236 -3.75 20.37 6.17
C ALA A 236 -2.87 19.92 4.97
N GLY A 237 -2.79 18.62 4.70
CA GLY A 237 -2.01 18.09 3.56
C GLY A 237 -2.69 18.29 2.19
N SER A 238 -4.03 18.33 2.14
CA SER A 238 -4.76 18.49 0.88
C SER A 238 -4.72 19.91 0.32
N MET A 239 -4.61 20.94 1.17
CA MET A 239 -4.45 22.32 0.73
C MET A 239 -3.12 22.55 0.02
N ILE A 240 -2.04 21.90 0.48
CA ILE A 240 -0.71 22.03 -0.16
C ILE A 240 -0.71 21.33 -1.52
N ALA A 241 -1.22 20.11 -1.62
CA ALA A 241 -1.30 19.39 -2.89
C ALA A 241 -2.21 20.11 -3.91
N ALA A 242 -3.34 20.67 -3.46
CA ALA A 242 -4.24 21.45 -4.32
C ALA A 242 -3.59 22.77 -4.79
N LEU A 243 -2.80 23.45 -3.94
CA LEU A 243 -2.04 24.64 -4.32
C LEU A 243 -0.95 24.33 -5.35
N VAL A 244 -0.21 23.23 -5.18
CA VAL A 244 0.84 22.84 -6.15
C VAL A 244 0.22 22.47 -7.50
N LEU A 245 -0.87 21.69 -7.52
CA LEU A 245 -1.56 21.32 -8.76
C LEU A 245 -2.24 22.53 -9.43
N GLY A 246 -2.82 23.44 -8.64
CA GLY A 246 -3.39 24.69 -9.15
C GLY A 246 -2.33 25.59 -9.79
N ALA A 247 -1.17 25.73 -9.15
CA ALA A 247 -0.05 26.52 -9.67
C ALA A 247 0.52 25.93 -10.98
N LEU A 248 0.69 24.60 -11.04
CA LEU A 248 1.14 23.89 -12.25
C LEU A 248 0.13 24.04 -13.41
N GLY A 249 -1.16 23.90 -13.13
CA GLY A 249 -2.23 24.08 -14.12
C GLY A 249 -2.25 25.51 -14.68
N ALA A 250 -2.16 26.52 -13.81
CA ALA A 250 -2.11 27.93 -14.22
C ALA A 250 -0.87 28.23 -15.06
N TRP A 251 0.29 27.68 -14.70
CA TRP A 251 1.54 27.86 -15.44
C TRP A 251 1.47 27.27 -16.86
N LEU A 252 0.93 26.05 -17.02
CA LEU A 252 0.78 25.41 -18.33
C LEU A 252 -0.18 26.19 -19.26
N LEU A 253 -1.26 26.75 -18.71
CA LEU A 253 -2.20 27.57 -19.47
C LEU A 253 -1.55 28.89 -19.95
N MET A 254 -0.76 29.56 -19.11
CA MET A 254 0.00 30.73 -19.53
C MET A 254 0.99 30.40 -20.65
N ARG A 255 1.66 29.25 -20.57
CA ARG A 255 2.63 28.82 -21.57
C ARG A 255 1.99 28.58 -22.95
N LYS A 256 0.77 28.03 -23.00
CA LYS A 256 -0.01 27.89 -24.24
C LYS A 256 -0.38 29.25 -24.84
N LYS A 257 -0.91 30.17 -24.05
CA LYS A 257 -1.27 31.52 -24.54
C LYS A 257 -0.07 32.28 -25.10
N LEU A 258 1.11 32.11 -24.50
CA LEU A 258 2.34 32.73 -25.00
C LEU A 258 2.77 32.17 -26.38
N GLN A 259 2.54 30.88 -26.63
CA GLN A 259 2.82 30.27 -27.93
C GLN A 259 1.85 30.76 -29.01
N GLU A 260 0.57 30.95 -28.67
CA GLU A 260 -0.43 31.49 -29.60
C GLU A 260 -0.16 32.95 -29.95
N ALA A 261 0.20 33.78 -28.95
CA ALA A 261 0.62 35.17 -29.21
C ALA A 261 1.85 35.25 -30.13
N ARG A 262 2.76 34.27 -30.03
CA ARG A 262 3.95 34.19 -30.89
C ARG A 262 3.63 33.76 -32.32
N LYS A 263 2.55 33.01 -32.53
CA LYS A 263 2.07 32.63 -33.87
C LYS A 263 1.25 33.73 -34.56
N GLY A 264 0.74 34.71 -33.81
CA GLY A 264 -0.02 35.84 -34.35
C GLY A 264 0.82 36.93 -35.04
N ILE A 265 2.15 36.89 -34.92
CA ILE A 265 3.07 37.89 -35.54
C ILE A 265 3.75 37.30 -36.78
N SER A 266 3.02 36.51 -37.57
CA SER A 266 3.49 36.03 -38.87
C SER A 266 2.35 36.10 -39.88
N ALA A 267 2.24 37.26 -40.52
CA ALA A 267 1.66 37.44 -41.85
C ALA A 267 2.42 38.61 -42.50
N PRO A 268 2.49 38.77 -43.84
CA PRO A 268 1.76 38.07 -44.91
C PRO A 268 2.63 37.67 -46.14
N GLY A 269 2.00 37.01 -47.12
CA GLY A 269 2.56 36.69 -48.45
C GLY A 269 2.95 35.20 -48.54
N GLU A 270 2.54 34.41 -49.52
CA GLU A 270 2.31 34.72 -50.94
C GLU A 270 1.43 33.61 -51.57
N MET A 271 0.64 33.99 -52.57
CA MET A 271 -0.21 33.11 -53.38
C MET A 271 0.66 32.15 -54.19
N VAL A 272 0.31 30.86 -54.28
CA VAL A 272 0.39 30.06 -55.54
C VAL A 272 -0.61 28.91 -55.46
N GLU A 273 -1.60 28.93 -56.35
CA GLU A 273 -2.42 27.79 -56.76
C GLU A 273 -1.59 26.75 -57.52
N THR A 274 -1.89 25.45 -57.33
CA THR A 274 -2.29 24.58 -58.46
C THR A 274 -2.80 23.22 -57.96
N PRO A 275 -3.75 22.58 -58.68
CA PRO A 275 -4.41 21.36 -58.27
C PRO A 275 -3.77 20.12 -58.92
N HIS A 276 -3.71 18.99 -58.21
CA HIS A 276 -3.64 17.69 -58.87
C HIS A 276 -4.53 16.65 -58.20
N SER A 277 -5.52 16.24 -58.99
CA SER A 277 -6.39 15.08 -58.82
C SER A 277 -5.62 13.75 -58.91
N GLY A 278 -6.11 12.74 -58.18
CA GLY A 278 -5.79 11.32 -58.34
C GLY A 278 -6.45 10.54 -57.19
N LEU A 279 -7.73 10.19 -57.28
CA LEU A 279 -8.22 8.92 -57.83
C LEU A 279 -7.32 7.71 -57.50
N HIS A 280 -7.67 6.92 -56.48
CA HIS A 280 -7.97 5.49 -56.64
C HIS A 280 -8.45 4.84 -55.32
N ALA A 281 -9.76 4.54 -55.30
CA ALA A 281 -10.48 3.31 -54.97
C ALA A 281 -9.98 2.28 -53.91
N PRO A 282 -10.92 1.49 -53.33
CA PRO A 282 -10.79 0.79 -52.06
C PRO A 282 -10.46 -0.70 -52.21
N HIS A 283 -10.01 -1.34 -51.12
CA HIS A 283 -10.07 -2.79 -50.99
C HIS A 283 -10.78 -3.23 -49.70
N GLN A 284 -11.85 -3.99 -49.91
CA GLN A 284 -12.57 -4.83 -48.96
C GLN A 284 -11.80 -6.13 -48.62
N ALA A 285 -12.32 -6.81 -47.60
CA ALA A 285 -12.36 -8.27 -47.33
C ALA A 285 -11.70 -8.62 -45.98
N SER A 286 -12.44 -8.98 -44.92
CA SER A 286 -13.29 -10.18 -44.69
C SER A 286 -12.50 -11.40 -44.21
N SER A 287 -12.78 -11.83 -42.96
CA SER A 287 -12.87 -13.22 -42.43
C SER A 287 -12.54 -13.15 -40.92
N VAL A 288 -13.47 -13.25 -39.96
CA VAL A 288 -14.30 -14.41 -39.57
C VAL A 288 -13.54 -15.73 -39.64
N THR A 289 -13.11 -16.24 -38.49
CA THR A 289 -12.97 -17.68 -38.28
C THR A 289 -13.44 -18.02 -36.87
N THR A 290 -14.38 -18.94 -36.86
CA THR A 290 -15.17 -19.44 -35.74
C THR A 290 -14.55 -20.74 -35.23
N SER A 291 -14.69 -21.01 -33.93
CA SER A 291 -14.93 -22.35 -33.34
C SER A 291 -13.90 -23.47 -33.55
N LYS A 292 -13.34 -23.97 -32.45
CA LYS A 292 -13.77 -25.28 -31.91
C LYS A 292 -13.10 -25.60 -30.57
N GLN A 293 -13.94 -25.73 -29.55
CA GLN A 293 -13.69 -26.52 -28.35
C GLN A 293 -13.96 -28.00 -28.69
N PRO A 294 -13.20 -28.93 -28.11
CA PRO A 294 -13.83 -30.14 -27.61
C PRO A 294 -13.36 -30.46 -26.19
N GLY A 295 -14.33 -30.58 -25.28
CA GLY A 295 -14.14 -31.31 -24.04
C GLY A 295 -14.01 -32.81 -24.33
N ASN A 296 -13.37 -33.53 -23.41
CA ASN A 296 -13.61 -34.93 -23.11
C ASN A 296 -12.86 -35.30 -21.82
N THR A 297 -13.56 -35.27 -20.69
CA THR A 297 -13.54 -36.31 -19.66
C THR A 297 -14.23 -37.57 -20.25
N PRO A 298 -14.00 -38.82 -19.79
CA PRO A 298 -14.20 -39.18 -18.38
C PRO A 298 -13.43 -40.40 -17.81
N SER A 299 -13.72 -40.64 -16.54
CA SER A 299 -13.85 -41.94 -15.85
C SER A 299 -12.61 -42.61 -15.26
N ALA A 300 -12.63 -42.59 -13.92
CA ALA A 300 -12.00 -43.55 -13.01
C ALA A 300 -12.55 -44.98 -13.20
N PRO A 301 -11.91 -45.96 -12.55
CA PRO A 301 -12.54 -46.62 -11.41
C PRO A 301 -11.91 -46.27 -10.05
#